data_AF-A0A1B7W5E0-F1
#
_entry.id   AF-A0A1B7W5E0-F1
#
_cell.length_a   1.000
_cell.length_b   1.000
_cell.length_c   1.000
_cell.angle_alpha   90.00
_cell.angle_beta   90.00
_cell.angle_gamma   90.00
#
_symmetry.space_group_name_H-M   'P 1'
#
loop_
_entity.id
_entity.type
_entity.pdbx_description
1 polymer ?
#
loop_
_entity_poly.entity_id
_entity_poly.type
_entity_poly.pdbx_seq_one_letter_code
_entity_poly.pdbx_strand_id
1 'polypeptide(L)'
;RFELTASTLNIYDHQGNLFLSPLELRKSLEQEKQRAEQEKQRAEQEKQRAEQEKQRAEQEKKRAEQEKQRADKLTEKLRALGVNLDEI
;
A
#
# COMPACT_ATOMS: atom_id res chain seq x y z
N ARG A 1 -7.44 42.49 -1.89
CA ARG A 1 -6.82 43.44 -0.94
C ARG A 1 -5.38 43.72 -1.37
N PHE A 2 -4.87 44.94 -1.20
CA PHE A 2 -3.48 45.28 -1.54
C PHE A 2 -2.73 45.60 -0.24
N GLU A 3 -1.50 45.11 -0.12
CA GLU A 3 -0.61 45.41 1.01
C GLU A 3 0.77 45.77 0.48
N LEU A 4 1.24 46.97 0.80
CA LEU A 4 2.57 47.42 0.44
C LEU A 4 3.49 47.24 1.65
N THR A 5 4.55 46.45 1.48
CA THR A 5 5.65 46.36 2.45
C THR A 5 6.76 47.34 2.07
N ALA A 6 7.81 47.45 2.88
CA ALA A 6 8.98 48.28 2.56
C ALA A 6 9.65 47.90 1.21
N SER A 7 9.39 46.70 0.70
CA SER A 7 10.12 46.14 -0.44
C SER A 7 9.24 45.54 -1.55
N THR A 8 7.97 45.19 -1.26
CA THR A 8 7.10 44.48 -2.22
C THR A 8 5.62 44.85 -2.08
N LEU A 9 4.91 44.86 -3.21
CA LEU A 9 3.45 44.97 -3.26
C LEU A 9 2.84 43.56 -3.29
N ASN A 10 2.12 43.21 -2.23
CA ASN A 10 1.36 41.98 -2.11
C ASN A 10 -0.09 42.22 -2.52
N ILE A 11 -0.59 41.43 -3.47
CA ILE A 11 -1.98 41.49 -3.94
C ILE A 11 -2.68 40.25 -3.43
N TYR A 12 -3.86 40.39 -2.82
CA TYR A 12 -4.66 39.29 -2.31
C TYR A 12 -6.02 39.23 -3.01
N ASP A 13 -6.53 38.03 -3.25
CA ASP A 13 -7.86 37.78 -3.79
C ASP A 13 -8.98 38.10 -2.76
N HIS A 14 -10.22 37.80 -3.13
CA HIS A 14 -11.41 37.98 -2.28
C HIS A 14 -11.51 36.94 -1.16
N GLN A 15 -10.73 35.85 -1.24
CA GLN A 15 -10.63 34.79 -0.24
C GLN A 15 -9.45 35.00 0.71
N GLY A 16 -8.59 35.99 0.45
CA GLY A 16 -7.41 36.31 1.26
C GLY A 16 -6.15 35.59 0.82
N ASN A 17 -6.13 34.90 -0.33
CA ASN A 17 -4.93 34.25 -0.87
C ASN A 17 -4.07 35.26 -1.61
N LEU A 18 -2.75 35.12 -1.52
CA LEU A 18 -1.81 35.92 -2.29
C LEU A 18 -1.95 35.60 -3.78
N PHE A 19 -2.13 36.62 -4.62
CA PHE A 19 -2.06 36.49 -6.06
C PHE A 19 -0.63 36.14 -6.46
N LEU A 20 -0.48 34.91 -6.93
CA LEU A 20 0.75 34.42 -7.53
C LEU A 20 0.87 34.92 -8.97
N SER A 21 2.08 35.27 -9.38
CA SER A 21 2.37 35.50 -10.79
C SER A 21 2.16 34.22 -11.62
N PRO A 22 1.90 34.32 -12.93
CA PRO A 22 1.77 33.15 -13.79
C PRO A 22 2.96 32.20 -13.75
N LEU A 23 4.17 32.72 -13.48
CA LEU A 23 5.39 31.92 -13.34
C LEU A 23 5.39 31.13 -12.03
N GLU A 24 5.04 31.76 -10.91
CA GLU A 24 4.94 31.11 -9.61
C GLU A 24 3.84 30.03 -9.60
N LEU A 25 2.71 30.31 -10.25
CA LEU A 25 1.62 29.36 -10.39
C LEU A 25 2.06 28.12 -11.19
N ARG A 26 2.75 28.32 -12.33
CA ARG A 26 3.31 27.21 -13.12
C ARG A 26 4.27 26.36 -12.31
N LYS A 27 5.17 26.99 -11.56
CA LYS A 27 6.14 26.30 -10.70
C LYS A 27 5.44 25.49 -9.60
N SER A 28 4.42 26.06 -8.96
CA SER A 28 3.64 25.36 -7.94
C SER A 28 2.91 24.14 -8.53
N LEU A 29 2.26 24.31 -9.68
CA LEU A 29 1.55 23.23 -10.38
C LEU A 29 2.50 22.11 -10.81
N GLU A 30 3.70 22.44 -11.31
CA GLU A 30 4.70 21.45 -11.68
C GLU A 30 5.20 20.67 -10.46
N GLN A 31 5.45 21.37 -9.35
CA GLN A 31 5.84 20.74 -8.09
C GLN A 31 4.73 19.83 -7.54
N GLU A 32 3.47 20.27 -7.61
CA GLU A 32 2.32 19.47 -7.18
C GLU A 32 2.15 18.22 -8.06
N LYS A 33 2.30 18.36 -9.38
CA LYS A 33 2.29 17.22 -10.31
C LYS A 33 3.38 16.21 -9.99
N GLN A 34 4.60 16.66 -9.75
CA GLN A 34 5.71 15.77 -9.36
C GLN A 34 5.42 15.04 -8.05
N ARG A 35 4.86 15.73 -7.05
CA ARG A 35 4.46 15.10 -5.78
C ARG A 35 3.38 14.05 -5.99
N ALA A 36 2.34 14.39 -6.75
CA ALA A 36 1.24 13.47 -7.06
C ALA A 36 1.73 12.23 -7.83
N GLU A 37 2.68 12.41 -8.75
CA GLU A 37 3.28 11.29 -9.49
C GLU A 37 4.14 10.41 -8.59
N GLN A 38 4.94 11.02 -7.70
CA GLN A 38 5.72 10.29 -6.71
C GLN A 38 4.81 9.50 -5.75
N GLU A 39 3.71 10.08 -5.31
CA GLU A 39 2.74 9.43 -4.44
C GLU A 39 2.06 8.26 -5.14
N LYS A 40 1.67 8.41 -6.41
CA LYS A 40 1.15 7.31 -7.23
C LYS A 40 2.15 6.16 -7.35
N GLN A 41 3.42 6.46 -7.59
CA GLN A 41 4.46 5.43 -7.67
C GLN A 41 4.63 4.68 -6.35
N ARG A 42 4.58 5.38 -5.21
CA ARG A 42 4.62 4.74 -3.88
C ARG A 42 3.42 3.84 -3.64
N ALA A 43 2.22 4.32 -3.97
CA ALA A 43 0.98 3.54 -3.83
C ALA A 43 1.01 2.27 -4.71
N GLU A 44 1.50 2.37 -5.95
CA GLU A 44 1.63 1.20 -6.83
C GLU A 44 2.66 0.20 -6.29
N GLN A 45 3.79 0.68 -5.76
CA GLN A 45 4.80 -0.17 -5.13
C GLN A 45 4.24 -0.89 -3.91
N GLU A 46 3.48 -0.20 -3.07
CA GLU A 46 2.83 -0.79 -1.88
C GLU A 46 1.80 -1.85 -2.28
N LYS A 47 0.99 -1.57 -3.31
CA LYS A 47 0.04 -2.53 -3.86
C LYS A 47 0.73 -3.80 -4.37
N GLN A 48 1.86 -3.67 -5.08
CA GLN A 48 2.64 -4.82 -5.54
C GLN A 48 3.18 -5.65 -4.38
N ARG A 49 3.65 -5.00 -3.31
CA ARG A 49 4.12 -5.71 -2.09
C ARG A 49 2.99 -6.47 -1.41
N ALA A 50 1.82 -5.84 -1.26
CA ALA A 50 0.64 -6.47 -0.67
C ALA A 50 0.17 -7.69 -1.49
N GLU A 51 0.18 -7.59 -2.83
CA GLU A 51 -0.17 -8.71 -3.70
C GLU A 51 0.84 -9.86 -3.57
N GLN A 52 2.14 -9.55 -3.50
CA GLN A 52 3.17 -10.56 -3.29
C GLN A 52 3.02 -11.27 -1.94
N GLU A 53 2.71 -10.53 -0.88
CA GLU A 53 2.48 -11.09 0.46
C GLU A 53 1.24 -11.99 0.47
N LYS A 54 0.16 -11.57 -0.19
CA LYS A 54 -1.05 -12.38 -0.34
C LYS A 54 -0.77 -13.69 -1.06
N GLN A 55 0.00 -13.67 -2.16
CA GLN A 55 0.39 -14.88 -2.88
C GLN A 55 1.21 -15.84 -2.01
N ARG A 56 2.13 -15.31 -1.19
CA ARG A 56 2.92 -16.13 -0.25
C ARG A 56 2.02 -16.77 0.80
N ALA A 57 1.10 -16.00 1.38
CA ALA A 57 0.15 -16.52 2.37
C ALA A 57 -0.78 -17.59 1.78
N GLU A 58 -1.24 -17.42 0.54
CA GLU A 58 -2.02 -18.45 -0.17
C GLU A 58 -1.21 -19.72 -0.43
N GLN A 59 0.06 -19.57 -0.84
CA GLN A 59 0.94 -20.71 -1.04
C GLN A 59 1.19 -21.48 0.26
N GLU A 60 1.40 -20.78 1.37
CA GLU A 60 1.62 -21.38 2.68
C GLU A 60 0.35 -22.11 3.16
N LYS A 61 -0.83 -21.49 3.03
CA LYS A 61 -2.10 -22.17 3.33
C LYS A 61 -2.27 -23.46 2.55
N LYS A 62 -1.96 -23.45 1.25
CA LYS A 62 -2.04 -24.64 0.41
C LYS A 62 -1.08 -25.74 0.87
N ARG A 63 0.14 -25.38 1.29
CA ARG A 63 1.11 -26.35 1.84
C ARG A 63 0.63 -26.96 3.14
N ALA A 64 0.15 -26.13 4.07
CA ALA A 64 -0.41 -26.59 5.34
C ALA A 64 -1.61 -27.53 5.14
N GLU A 65 -2.49 -27.21 4.18
CA GLU A 65 -3.62 -28.08 3.84
C GLU A 65 -3.17 -29.43 3.26
N GLN A 66 -2.16 -29.42 2.38
CA GLN A 66 -1.59 -30.65 1.84
C GLN A 66 -0.94 -31.52 2.92
N GLU A 67 -0.21 -30.92 3.85
CA GLU A 67 0.39 -31.63 4.98
C GLU A 67 -0.67 -32.22 5.90
N LYS A 68 -1.72 -31.45 6.22
CA LYS A 68 -2.87 -31.95 6.98
C LYS A 68 -3.51 -33.15 6.30
N GLN A 69 -3.81 -33.07 5.00
CA GLN A 69 -4.37 -34.20 4.24
C GLN A 69 -3.45 -35.43 4.22
N ARG A 70 -2.12 -35.24 4.20
CA ARG A 70 -1.17 -36.35 4.29
C ARG A 70 -1.16 -36.97 5.68
N ALA A 71 -1.19 -36.15 6.72
CA ALA A 71 -1.27 -36.60 8.10
C ALA A 71 -2.57 -37.37 8.35
N ASP A 72 -3.71 -36.84 7.92
CA ASP A 72 -5.02 -37.49 8.04
C ASP A 72 -5.02 -38.87 7.37
N LYS A 73 -4.51 -38.95 6.12
CA LYS A 73 -4.38 -40.24 5.40
C LYS A 73 -3.44 -41.22 6.09
N LEU A 74 -2.38 -40.74 6.72
CA LEU A 74 -1.46 -41.59 7.46
C LEU A 74 -2.13 -42.14 8.71
N THR A 75 -2.85 -41.30 9.46
CA THR A 75 -3.63 -41.69 10.63
C THR A 75 -4.70 -42.72 10.25
N GLU A 76 -5.41 -42.54 9.14
CA GLU A 76 -6.38 -43.53 8.63
C GLU A 76 -5.72 -44.88 8.32
N LYS A 77 -4.55 -44.88 7.67
CA LYS A 77 -3.81 -46.12 7.39
C LYS A 77 -3.31 -46.81 8.64
N LEU A 78 -2.82 -46.06 9.63
CA LEU A 78 -2.35 -46.61 10.90
C LEU A 78 -3.51 -47.22 11.70
N ARG A 79 -4.66 -46.55 11.73
CA ARG A 79 -5.88 -47.09 12.33
C ARG A 79 -6.33 -48.36 11.63
N ALA A 80 -6.25 -48.41 10.29
CA ALA A 80 -6.57 -49.63 9.52
C ALA A 80 -5.61 -50.80 9.82
N LEU A 81 -4.38 -50.51 10.25
CA LEU A 81 -3.39 -51.48 10.71
C LEU A 81 -3.53 -51.83 12.19
N GLY A 82 -4.54 -51.29 12.89
CA GLY A 82 -4.80 -51.56 14.32
C GLY A 82 -3.90 -50.77 15.28
N VAL A 83 -3.17 -49.77 14.79
CA VAL A 83 -2.35 -48.87 15.62
C VAL A 83 -3.13 -47.59 15.89
N ASN A 84 -3.51 -47.36 17.15
CA ASN A 84 -4.18 -46.13 17.57
C ASN A 84 -3.14 -45.09 18.04
N LEU A 85 -3.03 -43.98 17.30
CA LEU A 85 -2.16 -42.86 17.66
C LEU A 85 -2.77 -41.96 18.76
N ASP A 86 -4.06 -42.09 19.06
CA ASP A 86 -4.75 -41.33 20.12
C ASP A 86 -4.34 -41.78 21.55
N GLU A 87 -3.57 -42.87 21.68
CA GLU A 87 -3.09 -43.44 22.96
C GLU A 87 -1.59 -43.15 23.24
N ILE A 88 -0.91 -42.36 22.39
CA ILE A 88 0.48 -41.90 22.58
C ILE A 88 0.48 -40.40 22.88
#